data_AF-A0AAJ2R2L7-F1
#
_entry.id   AF-A0AAJ2R2L7-F1
#
_cell.length_a   1.000
_cell.length_b   1.000
_cell.length_c   1.000
_cell.angle_alpha   90.00
_cell.angle_beta   90.00
_cell.angle_gamma   90.00
#
_symmetry.space_group_name_H-M   'P 1'
#
loop_
_entity.id
_entity.type
_entity.pdbx_description
1 polymer ?
#
loop_
_entity_poly.entity_id
_entity_poly.type
_entity_poly.pdbx_seq_one_letter_code
_entity_poly.pdbx_strand_id
1 'polypeptide(L)'
;MPSTRSPISRASQAERFVAGLFEDAGWTIDTAPEGDDDRVDLSVHRGNQRYAVEIKSSQGRADRVVPLLAQAILQAQTLATQERGAAPLAVVYVDHVSPALLRQVMAFAERFAPHVAFGIVSEEGPNHFHGPGLDDLQESPRPRLLARHAPARPAPAINLFSDLNQWMLKVLLAPELPEGLLNAPRGRYCSGAELAAAAQVSAMSASRFLTQLGNENFLDRSSSHLRLVRRRELFSRWSAAATRPGAEIPARFLVRVPVALQMRELLDRAPGERCLGLFAAADALKLGHVSGVPPHVFVRKLPRSGFAASEDWDMLAAFPEGTPDIIVRQAPWPESIFRGATNHDGLLTADAIQVWLDVSSHPSRGKEQAELIYQEVLQPLIEEGL
;
A
#
# COMPACT_ATOMS: atom_id res chain seq x y z
N MET A 1 22.73 32.00 -5.21
CA MET A 1 22.22 30.97 -6.15
C MET A 1 22.59 29.61 -5.60
N PRO A 2 21.64 28.75 -5.20
CA PRO A 2 21.95 27.38 -4.81
C PRO A 2 21.92 26.48 -6.06
N SER A 3 23.04 25.81 -6.32
CA SER A 3 23.21 24.85 -7.40
C SER A 3 22.23 23.69 -7.25
N THR A 4 21.29 23.56 -8.19
CA THR A 4 20.46 22.39 -8.39
C THR A 4 21.35 21.19 -8.73
N ARG A 5 21.61 20.31 -7.76
CA ARG A 5 22.20 18.99 -8.02
C ARG A 5 21.24 18.19 -8.90
N SER A 6 21.72 17.78 -10.07
CA SER A 6 21.02 16.85 -10.96
C SER A 6 20.62 15.57 -10.21
N PRO A 7 19.46 14.97 -10.53
CA PRO A 7 19.08 13.68 -9.96
C PRO A 7 20.16 12.65 -10.25
N ILE A 8 20.63 11.96 -9.21
CA ILE A 8 21.58 10.85 -9.32
C ILE A 8 20.92 9.77 -10.17
N SER A 9 21.61 9.31 -11.22
CA SER A 9 21.09 8.25 -12.09
C SER A 9 20.97 6.93 -11.30
N ARG A 10 20.05 6.04 -11.72
CA ARG A 10 19.89 4.72 -11.09
C ARG A 10 21.18 3.88 -11.16
N ALA A 11 22.00 4.08 -12.20
CA ALA A 11 23.32 3.47 -12.32
C ALA A 11 24.25 3.95 -11.20
N SER A 12 24.35 5.27 -10.99
CA SER A 12 25.16 5.85 -9.92
C SER A 12 24.66 5.51 -8.50
N GLN A 13 23.37 5.20 -8.33
CA GLN A 13 22.85 4.65 -7.07
C GLN A 13 23.28 3.19 -6.87
N ALA A 14 23.17 2.37 -7.92
CA ALA A 14 23.57 0.97 -7.88
C ALA A 14 25.08 0.82 -7.58
N GLU A 15 25.93 1.60 -8.24
CA GLU A 15 27.38 1.66 -7.98
C GLU A 15 27.69 1.97 -6.51
N ARG A 16 27.09 3.04 -5.96
CA ARG A 16 27.29 3.42 -4.55
C ARG A 16 26.83 2.36 -3.57
N PHE A 17 25.70 1.70 -3.85
CA PHE A 17 25.18 0.64 -3.00
C PHE A 17 26.13 -0.56 -2.97
N VAL A 18 26.56 -1.02 -4.16
CA VAL A 18 27.50 -2.15 -4.28
C VAL A 18 28.85 -1.81 -3.65
N ALA A 19 29.36 -0.60 -3.88
CA ALA A 19 30.56 -0.10 -3.22
C ALA A 19 30.47 -0.20 -1.69
N GLY A 20 29.38 0.29 -1.10
CA GLY A 20 29.16 0.22 0.34
C GLY A 20 29.15 -1.22 0.88
N LEU A 21 28.56 -2.18 0.16
CA LEU A 21 28.60 -3.59 0.57
C LEU A 21 30.02 -4.14 0.63
N PHE A 22 30.84 -3.80 -0.35
CA PHE A 22 32.25 -4.21 -0.39
C PHE A 22 33.05 -3.58 0.76
N GLU A 23 32.89 -2.28 0.99
CA GLU A 23 33.54 -1.57 2.10
C GLU A 23 33.14 -2.14 3.46
N ASP A 24 31.84 -2.37 3.68
CA ASP A 24 31.31 -2.95 4.93
C ASP A 24 31.84 -4.36 5.19
N ALA A 25 32.11 -5.13 4.14
CA ALA A 25 32.74 -6.45 4.20
C ALA A 25 34.28 -6.40 4.23
N GLY A 26 34.88 -5.21 4.37
CA GLY A 26 36.31 -4.99 4.52
C GLY A 26 37.12 -5.12 3.23
N TRP A 27 36.48 -4.93 2.07
CA TRP A 27 37.18 -4.79 0.79
C TRP A 27 37.60 -3.34 0.57
N THR A 28 38.72 -3.17 -0.14
CA THR A 28 39.19 -1.86 -0.58
C THR A 28 38.75 -1.62 -2.03
N ILE A 29 38.25 -0.41 -2.30
CA ILE A 29 37.84 0.01 -3.65
C ILE A 29 38.96 0.83 -4.27
N ASP A 30 39.48 0.38 -5.41
CA ASP A 30 40.44 1.12 -6.21
C ASP A 30 39.67 2.15 -7.07
N THR A 31 39.52 3.38 -6.58
CA THR A 31 38.86 4.45 -7.34
C THR A 31 39.76 4.97 -8.46
N ALA A 32 39.30 4.85 -9.71
CA ALA A 32 39.96 5.48 -10.85
C ALA A 32 39.67 7.00 -10.92
N PRO A 33 40.60 7.81 -11.47
CA PRO A 33 40.33 9.22 -11.79
C PRO A 33 39.25 9.33 -12.89
N GLU A 34 38.33 10.31 -12.76
CA GLU A 34 37.19 10.53 -13.66
C GLU A 34 37.62 10.69 -15.14
N GLY A 35 36.97 9.98 -16.07
CA GLY A 35 37.00 10.30 -17.51
C GLY A 35 37.43 9.19 -18.51
N ASP A 36 37.45 7.91 -18.12
CA ASP A 36 37.87 6.81 -19.00
C ASP A 36 36.68 5.86 -19.26
N ASP A 37 36.09 5.91 -20.47
CA ASP A 37 34.88 5.15 -20.86
C ASP A 37 35.10 3.62 -20.96
N ASP A 38 36.34 3.15 -20.85
CA ASP A 38 36.77 1.76 -21.04
C ASP A 38 37.12 1.01 -19.73
N ARG A 39 36.63 1.46 -18.56
CA ARG A 39 36.92 0.82 -17.26
C ARG A 39 35.69 0.17 -16.61
N VAL A 40 35.96 -0.79 -15.72
CA VAL A 40 34.94 -1.40 -14.85
C VAL A 40 34.26 -0.37 -13.95
N ASP A 41 32.99 -0.61 -13.64
CA ASP A 41 32.22 0.21 -12.70
C ASP A 41 32.88 0.26 -11.32
N LEU A 42 33.44 -0.85 -10.83
CA LEU A 42 34.28 -0.88 -9.63
C LEU A 42 35.44 -1.88 -9.78
N SER A 43 36.61 -1.54 -9.23
CA SER A 43 37.68 -2.52 -8.96
C SER A 43 37.83 -2.66 -7.44
N VAL A 44 37.73 -3.89 -6.94
CA VAL A 44 37.75 -4.17 -5.49
C VAL A 44 38.77 -5.23 -5.15
N HIS A 45 39.45 -5.09 -4.01
CA HIS A 45 40.43 -6.09 -3.57
C HIS A 45 40.41 -6.32 -2.06
N ARG A 46 40.74 -7.55 -1.65
CA ARG A 46 40.87 -7.96 -0.25
C ARG A 46 41.90 -9.09 -0.15
N GLY A 47 43.02 -8.80 0.51
CA GLY A 47 44.17 -9.71 0.53
C GLY A 47 44.70 -10.00 -0.88
N ASN A 48 44.71 -11.27 -1.27
CA ASN A 48 45.15 -11.71 -2.61
C ASN A 48 44.01 -11.85 -3.63
N GLN A 49 42.78 -11.47 -3.25
CA GLN A 49 41.61 -11.51 -4.14
C GLN A 49 41.37 -10.12 -4.73
N ARG A 50 41.13 -10.06 -6.04
CA ARG A 50 40.74 -8.85 -6.75
C ARG A 50 39.60 -9.17 -7.71
N TYR A 51 38.61 -8.29 -7.77
CA TYR A 51 37.49 -8.39 -8.71
C TYR A 51 37.35 -7.12 -9.55
N ALA A 52 37.13 -7.32 -10.84
CA ALA A 52 36.70 -6.31 -11.78
C ALA A 52 35.17 -6.42 -11.89
N VAL A 53 34.45 -5.42 -11.38
CA VAL A 53 33.01 -5.48 -11.10
C VAL A 53 32.23 -4.67 -12.12
N GLU A 54 31.32 -5.33 -12.82
CA GLU A 54 30.35 -4.67 -13.71
C GLU A 54 28.96 -4.69 -13.07
N ILE A 55 28.30 -3.54 -13.04
CA ILE A 55 27.04 -3.31 -12.34
C ILE A 55 25.95 -2.94 -13.35
N LYS A 56 24.84 -3.69 -13.31
CA LYS A 56 23.62 -3.34 -14.05
C LYS A 56 22.48 -3.12 -13.10
N SER A 57 21.57 -2.23 -13.46
CA SER A 57 20.38 -1.95 -12.66
C SER A 57 19.11 -2.32 -13.43
N SER A 58 18.16 -2.97 -12.75
CA SER A 58 16.88 -3.38 -13.35
C SER A 58 15.76 -3.44 -12.32
N GLN A 59 14.51 -3.51 -12.80
CA GLN A 59 13.40 -3.93 -11.96
C GLN A 59 13.48 -5.46 -11.76
N GLY A 60 13.03 -5.98 -10.61
CA GLY A 60 13.17 -7.39 -10.19
C GLY A 60 12.36 -8.44 -10.98
N ARG A 61 12.30 -8.32 -12.31
CA ARG A 61 11.67 -9.29 -13.21
C ARG A 61 12.72 -10.07 -13.98
N ALA A 62 12.57 -11.38 -14.02
CA ALA A 62 13.58 -12.27 -14.59
C ALA A 62 13.84 -12.06 -16.10
N ASP A 63 12.80 -11.73 -16.87
CA ASP A 63 12.89 -11.41 -18.30
C ASP A 63 13.77 -10.19 -18.59
N ARG A 64 14.06 -9.37 -17.57
CA ARG A 64 14.96 -8.21 -17.66
C ARG A 64 16.29 -8.44 -16.97
N VAL A 65 16.27 -9.10 -15.81
CA VAL A 65 17.47 -9.35 -15.01
C VAL A 65 18.41 -10.33 -15.70
N VAL A 66 17.91 -11.41 -16.30
CA VAL A 66 18.77 -12.43 -16.94
C VAL A 66 19.56 -11.87 -18.14
N PRO A 67 18.94 -11.12 -19.08
CA PRO A 67 19.70 -10.46 -20.16
C PRO A 67 20.76 -9.48 -19.64
N LEU A 68 20.45 -8.70 -18.59
CA LEU A 68 21.40 -7.75 -18.01
C LEU A 68 22.54 -8.45 -17.27
N LEU A 69 22.26 -9.57 -16.60
CA LEU A 69 23.29 -10.41 -16.01
C LEU A 69 24.21 -10.98 -17.09
N ALA A 70 23.66 -11.48 -18.20
CA ALA A 70 24.44 -11.97 -19.33
C ALA A 70 25.36 -10.87 -19.90
N GLN A 71 24.82 -9.66 -20.05
CA GLN A 71 25.60 -8.50 -20.48
C GLN A 71 26.72 -8.15 -19.48
N ALA A 72 26.39 -8.08 -18.20
CA ALA A 72 27.35 -7.78 -17.13
C ALA A 72 28.47 -8.82 -17.08
N ILE A 73 28.15 -10.10 -17.26
CA ILE A 73 29.14 -11.20 -17.33
C ILE A 73 30.12 -10.96 -18.48
N LEU A 74 29.62 -10.68 -19.69
CA LEU A 74 30.47 -10.47 -20.87
C LEU A 74 31.37 -9.25 -20.70
N GLN A 75 30.85 -8.17 -20.13
CA GLN A 75 31.60 -6.95 -19.87
C GLN A 75 32.65 -7.16 -18.78
N ALA A 76 32.27 -7.73 -17.63
CA ALA A 76 33.19 -8.03 -16.54
C ALA A 76 34.32 -8.96 -16.98
N GLN A 77 34.05 -9.98 -17.79
CA GLN A 77 35.07 -10.87 -18.35
C GLN A 77 36.07 -10.12 -19.23
N THR A 78 35.58 -9.23 -20.09
CA THR A 78 36.42 -8.45 -20.99
C THR A 78 37.31 -7.50 -20.19
N LEU A 79 36.71 -6.75 -19.26
CA LEU A 79 37.42 -5.74 -18.48
C LEU A 79 38.39 -6.36 -17.45
N ALA A 80 38.07 -7.53 -16.88
CA ALA A 80 38.98 -8.26 -15.99
C ALA A 80 40.31 -8.63 -16.66
N THR A 81 40.35 -8.84 -17.98
CA THR A 81 41.61 -9.12 -18.70
C THR A 81 42.58 -7.93 -18.72
N GLN A 82 42.05 -6.72 -18.54
CA GLN A 82 42.84 -5.48 -18.51
C GLN A 82 43.46 -5.24 -17.14
N GLU A 83 42.93 -5.86 -16.08
CA GLU A 83 43.41 -5.73 -14.71
C GLU A 83 44.20 -6.97 -14.25
N ARG A 84 45.49 -6.79 -13.95
CA ARG A 84 46.35 -7.90 -13.50
C ARG A 84 45.82 -8.53 -12.22
N GLY A 85 45.47 -9.83 -12.33
CA GLY A 85 45.04 -10.66 -11.22
C GLY A 85 43.58 -10.45 -10.79
N ALA A 86 42.79 -9.67 -11.54
CA ALA A 86 41.38 -9.49 -11.27
C ALA A 86 40.55 -10.63 -11.86
N ALA A 87 39.62 -11.16 -11.06
CA ALA A 87 38.57 -12.05 -11.55
C ALA A 87 37.32 -11.23 -11.97
N PRO A 88 36.54 -11.70 -12.95
CA PRO A 88 35.31 -11.00 -13.34
C PRO A 88 34.20 -11.20 -12.31
N LEU A 89 33.49 -10.12 -11.99
CA LEU A 89 32.30 -10.14 -11.15
C LEU A 89 31.16 -9.35 -11.81
N ALA A 90 30.03 -10.02 -12.05
CA ALA A 90 28.83 -9.40 -12.59
C ALA A 90 27.77 -9.17 -11.51
N VAL A 91 27.36 -7.92 -11.26
CA VAL A 91 26.37 -7.59 -10.23
C VAL A 91 25.13 -6.98 -10.86
N VAL A 92 23.95 -7.51 -10.49
CA VAL A 92 22.68 -6.88 -10.85
C VAL A 92 22.00 -6.31 -9.61
N TYR A 93 21.85 -4.99 -9.62
CA TYR A 93 21.08 -4.23 -8.65
C TYR A 93 19.59 -4.22 -9.03
N VAL A 94 18.74 -4.73 -8.14
CA VAL A 94 17.28 -4.78 -8.33
C VAL A 94 16.53 -4.13 -7.18
N ASP A 95 15.31 -3.68 -7.46
CA ASP A 95 14.44 -3.11 -6.41
C ASP A 95 14.09 -4.16 -5.35
N HIS A 96 13.93 -5.44 -5.75
CA HIS A 96 13.64 -6.55 -4.85
C HIS A 96 14.06 -7.90 -5.45
N VAL A 97 14.65 -8.77 -4.62
CA VAL A 97 15.00 -10.15 -4.99
C VAL A 97 13.93 -11.12 -4.49
N SER A 98 13.17 -11.72 -5.41
CA SER A 98 12.27 -12.83 -5.09
C SER A 98 12.99 -14.19 -5.14
N PRO A 99 12.54 -15.21 -4.38
CA PRO A 99 13.16 -16.55 -4.43
C PRO A 99 13.12 -17.18 -5.84
N ALA A 100 12.08 -16.90 -6.62
CA ALA A 100 11.96 -17.39 -7.99
C ALA A 100 12.97 -16.72 -8.92
N LEU A 101 13.16 -15.40 -8.79
CA LEU A 101 14.17 -14.66 -9.54
C LEU A 101 15.57 -15.19 -9.22
N LEU A 102 15.88 -15.34 -7.93
CA LEU A 102 17.17 -15.86 -7.48
C LEU A 102 17.45 -17.24 -8.07
N ARG A 103 16.49 -18.18 -8.01
CA ARG A 103 16.65 -19.52 -8.62
C ARG A 103 16.92 -19.46 -10.12
N GLN A 104 16.25 -18.57 -10.84
CA GLN A 104 16.45 -18.42 -12.28
C GLN A 104 17.82 -17.81 -12.61
N VAL A 105 18.26 -16.82 -11.82
CA VAL A 105 19.59 -16.21 -11.93
C VAL A 105 20.68 -17.24 -11.65
N MET A 106 20.55 -18.02 -10.57
CA MET A 106 21.50 -19.09 -10.24
C MET A 106 21.56 -20.14 -11.35
N ALA A 107 20.40 -20.66 -11.79
CA ALA A 107 20.35 -21.66 -12.85
C ALA A 107 20.94 -21.16 -14.18
N PHE A 108 20.78 -19.87 -14.49
CA PHE A 108 21.41 -19.25 -15.65
C PHE A 108 22.93 -19.18 -15.49
N ALA A 109 23.42 -18.62 -14.38
CA ALA A 109 24.85 -18.43 -14.16
C ALA A 109 25.61 -19.77 -14.08
N GLU A 110 25.06 -20.76 -13.37
CA GLU A 110 25.63 -22.12 -13.29
C GLU A 110 25.73 -22.78 -14.67
N ARG A 111 24.74 -22.56 -15.54
CA ARG A 111 24.68 -23.19 -16.86
C ARG A 111 25.59 -22.51 -17.89
N PHE A 112 25.65 -21.18 -17.87
CA PHE A 112 26.27 -20.40 -18.96
C PHE A 112 27.56 -19.70 -18.57
N ALA A 113 27.83 -19.50 -17.28
CA ALA A 113 29.00 -18.79 -16.78
C ALA A 113 29.54 -19.38 -15.46
N PRO A 114 29.84 -20.70 -15.39
CA PRO A 114 30.22 -21.37 -14.13
C PRO A 114 31.54 -20.87 -13.51
N HIS A 115 32.33 -20.11 -14.26
CA HIS A 115 33.63 -19.58 -13.83
C HIS A 115 33.62 -18.07 -13.58
N VAL A 116 32.46 -17.43 -13.66
CA VAL A 116 32.32 -15.99 -13.42
C VAL A 116 31.60 -15.78 -12.11
N ALA A 117 32.15 -14.93 -11.25
CA ALA A 117 31.48 -14.56 -10.02
C ALA A 117 30.27 -13.68 -10.36
N PHE A 118 29.17 -13.82 -9.61
CA PHE A 118 28.01 -12.96 -9.80
C PHE A 118 27.37 -12.55 -8.48
N GLY A 119 26.62 -11.45 -8.53
CA GLY A 119 25.82 -10.95 -7.42
C GLY A 119 24.45 -10.48 -7.88
N ILE A 120 23.43 -10.70 -7.04
CA ILE A 120 22.15 -10.01 -7.13
C ILE A 120 21.87 -9.34 -5.79
N VAL A 121 21.63 -8.03 -5.84
CA VAL A 121 21.57 -7.18 -4.66
C VAL A 121 20.33 -6.30 -4.67
N SER A 122 19.81 -5.95 -3.50
CA SER A 122 18.67 -5.05 -3.35
C SER A 122 18.74 -4.26 -2.05
N GLU A 123 18.24 -3.03 -2.05
CA GLU A 123 18.12 -2.22 -0.81
C GLU A 123 17.14 -2.83 0.21
N GLU A 124 16.15 -3.61 -0.25
CA GLU A 124 15.06 -4.13 0.59
C GLU A 124 15.17 -5.62 0.97
N GLY A 125 16.18 -6.35 0.47
CA GLY A 125 16.25 -7.81 0.56
C GLY A 125 17.67 -8.36 0.62
N PRO A 126 17.82 -9.66 0.93
CA PRO A 126 19.11 -10.28 1.16
C PRO A 126 19.98 -10.26 -0.10
N ASN A 127 21.20 -9.76 0.05
CA ASN A 127 22.21 -9.81 -1.00
C ASN A 127 22.67 -11.25 -1.21
N HIS A 128 22.76 -11.65 -2.48
CA HIS A 128 23.26 -12.95 -2.87
C HIS A 128 24.46 -12.79 -3.76
N PHE A 129 25.59 -13.35 -3.32
CA PHE A 129 26.82 -13.40 -4.11
C PHE A 129 27.28 -14.84 -4.26
N HIS A 130 27.87 -15.12 -5.41
CA HIS A 130 28.47 -16.40 -5.72
C HIS A 130 29.83 -16.17 -6.35
N GLY A 131 30.89 -16.64 -5.68
CA GLY A 131 32.26 -16.55 -6.16
C GLY A 131 33.27 -16.65 -5.01
N PRO A 132 34.54 -16.98 -5.30
CA PRO A 132 35.58 -17.14 -4.29
C PRO A 132 35.70 -15.94 -3.34
N GLY A 133 35.50 -16.18 -2.03
CA GLY A 133 35.69 -15.17 -0.99
C GLY A 133 34.60 -14.09 -0.92
N LEU A 134 33.48 -14.28 -1.61
CA LEU A 134 32.32 -13.39 -1.54
C LEU A 134 31.27 -13.84 -0.51
N ASP A 135 31.55 -14.91 0.24
CA ASP A 135 30.61 -15.49 1.23
C ASP A 135 30.19 -14.48 2.31
N ASP A 136 31.08 -13.55 2.67
CA ASP A 136 30.78 -12.51 3.68
C ASP A 136 29.80 -11.44 3.18
N LEU A 137 29.62 -11.35 1.86
CA LEU A 137 28.64 -10.45 1.23
C LEU A 137 27.26 -11.11 1.14
N GLN A 138 27.15 -12.39 1.47
CA GLN A 138 25.91 -13.13 1.54
C GLN A 138 25.12 -12.69 2.78
N GLU A 139 23.99 -12.03 2.60
CA GLU A 139 23.13 -11.69 3.74
C GLU A 139 22.05 -12.78 3.93
N SER A 140 22.14 -13.54 5.02
CA SER A 140 21.03 -14.39 5.46
C SER A 140 19.91 -13.52 6.05
N PRO A 141 18.62 -13.90 5.95
CA PRO A 141 17.53 -13.09 6.48
C PRO A 141 17.71 -12.88 7.99
N ARG A 142 18.21 -11.72 8.39
CA ARG A 142 18.28 -11.33 9.79
C ARG A 142 16.88 -10.94 10.26
N PRO A 143 16.36 -11.50 11.38
CA PRO A 143 15.21 -10.91 12.04
C PRO A 143 15.64 -9.51 12.51
N ARG A 144 15.07 -8.47 11.89
CA ARG A 144 15.47 -7.08 12.15
C ARG A 144 15.13 -6.71 13.60
N LEU A 145 16.14 -6.76 14.47
CA LEU A 145 16.20 -5.93 15.66
C LEU A 145 16.41 -4.48 15.21
N LEU A 146 15.37 -3.67 15.44
CA LEU A 146 15.30 -2.22 15.40
C LEU A 146 16.66 -1.50 15.37
N ALA A 147 17.20 -1.24 14.18
CA ALA A 147 18.30 -0.30 13.98
C ALA A 147 17.73 0.99 13.38
N ARG A 148 17.87 2.07 14.14
CA ARG A 148 17.47 3.44 13.79
C ARG A 148 18.30 3.92 12.60
N HIS A 149 17.74 3.91 11.40
CA HIS A 149 18.28 4.71 10.30
C HIS A 149 17.72 6.13 10.36
N ALA A 150 18.63 7.10 10.30
CA ALA A 150 18.30 8.50 10.04
C ALA A 150 17.48 8.60 8.75
N PRO A 151 16.50 9.52 8.67
CA PRO A 151 15.51 9.50 7.61
C PRO A 151 16.15 9.84 6.27
N ALA A 152 16.22 8.86 5.38
CA ALA A 152 16.20 9.12 3.95
C ALA A 152 14.99 10.02 3.66
N ARG A 153 15.21 11.09 2.88
CA ARG A 153 14.18 12.07 2.54
C ARG A 153 12.95 11.31 2.04
N PRO A 154 11.80 11.36 2.73
CA PRO A 154 10.68 10.49 2.39
C PRO A 154 10.28 10.80 0.95
N ALA A 155 10.25 9.78 0.10
CA ALA A 155 9.33 9.79 -1.04
C ALA A 155 7.99 10.28 -0.47
N PRO A 156 7.29 11.25 -1.11
CA PRO A 156 6.12 11.86 -0.52
C PRO A 156 5.21 10.74 -0.02
N ALA A 157 5.02 10.68 1.29
CA ALA A 157 4.28 9.60 1.92
C ALA A 157 2.88 9.65 1.31
N ILE A 158 2.61 8.75 0.37
CA ILE A 158 1.28 8.61 -0.18
C ILE A 158 0.41 8.26 1.04
N ASN A 159 -0.75 8.90 1.18
CA ASN A 159 -1.62 8.52 2.27
C ASN A 159 -2.22 7.13 1.94
N LEU A 160 -1.78 6.08 2.65
CA LEU A 160 -2.30 4.72 2.47
C LEU A 160 -3.82 4.67 2.65
N PHE A 161 -4.37 5.62 3.41
CA PHE A 161 -5.79 5.77 3.69
C PHE A 161 -6.38 6.99 2.98
N SER A 162 -5.89 7.33 1.77
CA SER A 162 -6.64 8.21 0.87
C SER A 162 -7.94 7.56 0.42
N ASP A 163 -8.91 8.34 -0.06
CA ASP A 163 -10.25 7.87 -0.42
C ASP A 163 -10.25 6.60 -1.31
N LEU A 164 -9.58 6.70 -2.47
CA LEU A 164 -9.45 5.58 -3.41
C LEU A 164 -8.63 4.41 -2.85
N ASN A 165 -7.66 4.67 -1.98
CA ASN A 165 -6.87 3.61 -1.36
C ASN A 165 -7.69 2.84 -0.31
N GLN A 166 -8.52 3.54 0.47
CA GLN A 166 -9.47 2.90 1.38
C GLN A 166 -10.49 2.06 0.60
N TRP A 167 -10.97 2.53 -0.54
CA TRP A 167 -11.79 1.72 -1.45
C TRP A 167 -11.05 0.44 -1.92
N MET A 168 -9.81 0.56 -2.40
CA MET A 168 -9.02 -0.60 -2.82
C MET A 168 -8.73 -1.57 -1.67
N LEU A 169 -8.53 -1.09 -0.44
CA LEU A 169 -8.43 -1.94 0.75
C LEU A 169 -9.71 -2.75 0.96
N LYS A 170 -10.89 -2.11 0.87
CA LYS A 170 -12.19 -2.80 0.97
C LYS A 170 -12.32 -3.88 -0.12
N VAL A 171 -11.93 -3.60 -1.36
CA VAL A 171 -11.95 -4.58 -2.47
C VAL A 171 -11.07 -5.80 -2.18
N LEU A 172 -9.88 -5.61 -1.58
CA LEU A 172 -9.00 -6.73 -1.19
C LEU A 172 -9.58 -7.57 -0.05
N LEU A 173 -10.30 -6.95 0.89
CA LEU A 173 -10.90 -7.61 2.06
C LEU A 173 -12.27 -8.23 1.77
N ALA A 174 -12.94 -7.81 0.69
CA ALA A 174 -14.30 -8.20 0.36
C ALA A 174 -14.53 -9.72 0.33
N PRO A 175 -13.67 -10.56 -0.26
CA PRO A 175 -13.90 -12.01 -0.31
C PRO A 175 -14.03 -12.69 1.06
N GLU A 176 -13.49 -12.07 2.11
CA GLU A 176 -13.39 -12.63 3.46
C GLU A 176 -14.47 -12.09 4.42
N LEU A 177 -15.19 -11.05 4.03
CA LEU A 177 -16.33 -10.52 4.80
C LEU A 177 -17.62 -11.26 4.46
N PRO A 178 -18.58 -11.42 5.40
CA PRO A 178 -19.92 -11.93 5.07
C PRO A 178 -20.60 -11.16 3.92
N GLU A 179 -21.43 -11.84 3.13
CA GLU A 179 -22.24 -11.19 2.10
C GLU A 179 -23.17 -10.14 2.71
N GLY A 180 -23.42 -9.06 1.97
CA GLY A 180 -24.27 -7.97 2.43
C GLY A 180 -23.59 -6.97 3.38
N LEU A 181 -22.40 -7.25 3.93
CA LEU A 181 -21.70 -6.30 4.82
C LEU A 181 -20.73 -5.36 4.10
N LEU A 182 -20.45 -5.63 2.82
CA LEU A 182 -19.67 -4.76 1.94
C LEU A 182 -20.07 -5.03 0.48
N ASN A 183 -20.42 -3.97 -0.26
CA ASN A 183 -20.67 -4.05 -1.68
C ASN A 183 -19.36 -3.83 -2.46
N ALA A 184 -18.63 -4.91 -2.72
CA ALA A 184 -17.40 -4.85 -3.50
C ALA A 184 -17.17 -6.16 -4.27
N PRO A 185 -16.42 -6.13 -5.38
CA PRO A 185 -16.08 -7.34 -6.12
C PRO A 185 -15.32 -8.34 -5.25
N ARG A 186 -15.78 -9.59 -5.25
CA ARG A 186 -15.30 -10.66 -4.34
C ARG A 186 -14.34 -11.63 -5.05
N GLY A 187 -13.29 -11.10 -5.68
CA GLY A 187 -12.29 -11.88 -6.41
C GLY A 187 -10.98 -12.10 -5.64
N ARG A 188 -10.19 -13.09 -6.07
CA ARG A 188 -8.76 -13.17 -5.75
C ARG A 188 -7.99 -12.53 -6.90
N TYR A 189 -7.14 -11.55 -6.59
CA TYR A 189 -6.42 -10.78 -7.60
C TYR A 189 -4.94 -11.15 -7.58
N CYS A 190 -4.38 -11.49 -8.73
CA CYS A 190 -2.98 -11.89 -8.89
C CYS A 190 -2.08 -10.72 -9.30
N SER A 191 -2.66 -9.61 -9.75
CA SER A 191 -1.91 -8.47 -10.28
C SER A 191 -2.57 -7.12 -9.97
N GLY A 192 -1.79 -6.05 -10.06
CA GLY A 192 -2.31 -4.69 -9.93
C GLY A 192 -3.28 -4.30 -11.04
N ALA A 193 -3.17 -4.91 -12.23
CA ALA A 193 -4.12 -4.69 -13.32
C ALA A 193 -5.49 -5.31 -13.01
N GLU A 194 -5.51 -6.52 -12.43
CA GLU A 194 -6.74 -7.17 -11.99
C GLU A 194 -7.41 -6.38 -10.85
N LEU A 195 -6.63 -5.96 -9.85
CA LEU A 195 -7.15 -5.09 -8.80
C LEU A 195 -7.70 -3.78 -9.35
N ALA A 196 -7.00 -3.15 -10.30
CA ALA A 196 -7.46 -1.91 -10.93
C ALA A 196 -8.79 -2.09 -11.66
N ALA A 197 -8.93 -3.18 -12.41
CA ALA A 197 -10.16 -3.51 -13.12
C ALA A 197 -11.32 -3.77 -12.15
N ALA A 198 -11.10 -4.58 -11.11
CA ALA A 198 -12.11 -4.88 -10.10
C ALA A 198 -12.52 -3.61 -9.32
N ALA A 199 -11.56 -2.83 -8.84
CA ALA A 199 -11.83 -1.62 -8.10
C ALA A 199 -12.31 -0.45 -8.98
N GLN A 200 -12.33 -0.59 -10.31
CA GLN A 200 -12.64 0.47 -11.27
C GLN A 200 -11.82 1.74 -11.02
N VAL A 201 -10.50 1.57 -11.00
CA VAL A 201 -9.52 2.65 -10.85
C VAL A 201 -8.47 2.54 -11.95
N SER A 202 -7.64 3.58 -12.11
CA SER A 202 -6.53 3.51 -13.05
C SER A 202 -5.49 2.48 -12.61
N ALA A 203 -4.85 1.81 -13.59
CA ALA A 203 -3.72 0.91 -13.32
C ALA A 203 -2.58 1.60 -12.55
N MET A 204 -2.38 2.90 -12.80
CA MET A 204 -1.39 3.72 -12.08
C MET A 204 -1.75 3.89 -10.60
N SER A 205 -3.03 4.14 -10.29
CA SER A 205 -3.52 4.26 -8.91
C SER A 205 -3.32 2.95 -8.16
N ALA A 206 -3.73 1.82 -8.75
CA ALA A 206 -3.55 0.50 -8.15
C ALA A 206 -2.07 0.14 -7.98
N SER A 207 -1.22 0.42 -8.98
CA SER A 207 0.22 0.19 -8.89
C SER A 207 0.85 0.98 -7.74
N ARG A 208 0.56 2.28 -7.62
CA ARG A 208 1.09 3.11 -6.53
C ARG A 208 0.66 2.61 -5.16
N PHE A 209 -0.61 2.25 -5.04
CA PHE A 209 -1.17 1.70 -3.80
C PHE A 209 -0.51 0.37 -3.41
N LEU A 210 -0.34 -0.56 -4.35
CA LEU A 210 0.30 -1.85 -4.08
C LEU A 210 1.79 -1.72 -3.78
N THR A 211 2.51 -0.83 -4.48
CA THR A 211 3.90 -0.50 -4.13
C THR A 211 3.97 0.01 -2.69
N GLN A 212 3.06 0.90 -2.29
CA GLN A 212 3.05 1.40 -0.93
C GLN A 212 2.74 0.30 0.11
N LEU A 213 1.71 -0.52 -0.11
CA LEU A 213 1.41 -1.65 0.77
C LEU A 213 2.61 -2.61 0.86
N GLY A 214 3.32 -2.85 -0.24
CA GLY A 214 4.51 -3.69 -0.29
C GLY A 214 5.70 -3.12 0.48
N ASN A 215 5.95 -1.81 0.34
CA ASN A 215 7.02 -1.10 1.05
C ASN A 215 6.75 -1.03 2.56
N GLU A 216 5.48 -0.94 2.95
CA GLU A 216 5.06 -0.95 4.36
C GLU A 216 4.86 -2.37 4.93
N ASN A 217 5.15 -3.40 4.13
CA ASN A 217 5.04 -4.83 4.48
C ASN A 217 3.63 -5.26 4.90
N PHE A 218 2.60 -4.75 4.24
CA PHE A 218 1.20 -5.19 4.37
C PHE A 218 0.76 -6.18 3.30
N LEU A 219 1.62 -6.51 2.33
CA LEU A 219 1.36 -7.58 1.35
C LEU A 219 2.22 -8.81 1.65
N ASP A 220 1.59 -9.98 1.57
CA ASP A 220 2.30 -11.25 1.58
C ASP A 220 3.07 -11.45 0.27
N ARG A 221 4.40 -11.31 0.34
CA ARG A 221 5.28 -11.52 -0.82
C ARG A 221 5.40 -12.99 -1.24
N SER A 222 4.98 -13.94 -0.40
CA SER A 222 5.02 -15.38 -0.68
C SER A 222 3.74 -15.91 -1.33
N SER A 223 2.66 -15.14 -1.28
CA SER A 223 1.37 -15.52 -1.85
C SER A 223 1.36 -15.35 -3.37
N SER A 224 0.67 -16.27 -4.07
CA SER A 224 0.42 -16.19 -5.51
C SER A 224 -0.61 -15.14 -5.91
N HIS A 225 -1.32 -14.58 -4.92
CA HIS A 225 -2.33 -13.52 -5.09
C HIS A 225 -2.11 -12.43 -4.05
N LEU A 226 -2.64 -11.23 -4.32
CA LEU A 226 -2.59 -10.08 -3.43
C LEU A 226 -3.32 -10.42 -2.13
N ARG A 227 -2.54 -10.64 -1.07
CA ARG A 227 -3.03 -11.02 0.27
C ARG A 227 -2.50 -10.04 1.30
N LEU A 228 -3.40 -9.50 2.12
CA LEU A 228 -3.06 -8.58 3.19
C LEU A 228 -2.52 -9.33 4.41
N VAL A 229 -1.41 -8.86 4.97
CA VAL A 229 -0.79 -9.36 6.21
C VAL A 229 -0.67 -8.24 7.23
N ARG A 230 -0.32 -8.57 8.49
CA ARG A 230 -0.23 -7.61 9.60
C ARG A 230 -1.52 -6.78 9.75
N ARG A 231 -2.67 -7.44 9.56
CA ARG A 231 -3.98 -6.79 9.47
C ARG A 231 -4.35 -6.04 10.75
N ARG A 232 -3.97 -6.54 11.93
CA ARG A 232 -4.14 -5.83 13.21
C ARG A 232 -3.51 -4.43 13.20
N GLU A 233 -2.29 -4.32 12.69
CA GLU A 233 -1.62 -3.02 12.55
C GLU A 233 -2.25 -2.16 11.45
N LEU A 234 -2.59 -2.76 10.31
CA LEU A 234 -3.24 -2.06 9.20
C LEU A 234 -4.56 -1.41 9.64
N PHE A 235 -5.43 -2.16 10.32
CA PHE A 235 -6.72 -1.67 10.83
C PHE A 235 -6.55 -0.64 11.95
N SER A 236 -5.59 -0.82 12.84
CA SER A 236 -5.26 0.18 13.86
C SER A 236 -4.87 1.53 13.23
N ARG A 237 -3.99 1.49 12.22
CA ARG A 237 -3.58 2.69 11.47
C ARG A 237 -4.72 3.28 10.64
N TRP A 238 -5.58 2.44 10.07
CA TRP A 238 -6.74 2.87 9.30
C TRP A 238 -7.73 3.64 10.19
N SER A 239 -8.08 3.09 11.36
CA SER A 239 -8.95 3.76 12.34
C SER A 239 -8.38 5.12 12.78
N ALA A 240 -7.07 5.17 13.06
CA ALA A 240 -6.39 6.42 13.40
C ALA A 240 -6.45 7.47 12.27
N ALA A 241 -6.36 7.05 11.01
CA ALA A 241 -6.40 7.93 9.85
C ALA A 241 -7.83 8.32 9.41
N ALA A 242 -8.83 7.50 9.74
CA ALA A 242 -10.23 7.71 9.37
C ALA A 242 -10.87 8.86 10.16
N THR A 243 -10.33 9.20 11.33
CA THR A 243 -10.80 10.31 12.15
C THR A 243 -10.60 11.64 11.43
N ARG A 244 -11.65 12.12 10.74
CA ARG A 244 -11.67 13.45 10.11
C ARG A 244 -12.97 14.18 10.44
N PRO A 245 -12.89 15.44 10.93
CA PRO A 245 -14.07 16.27 11.04
C PRO A 245 -14.67 16.49 9.65
N GLY A 246 -15.96 16.21 9.51
CA GLY A 246 -16.73 16.50 8.30
C GLY A 246 -17.59 17.73 8.52
N ALA A 247 -17.90 18.45 7.44
CA ALA A 247 -18.95 19.45 7.51
C ALA A 247 -20.30 18.75 7.75
N GLU A 248 -21.09 19.29 8.68
CA GLU A 248 -22.36 18.72 9.12
C GLU A 248 -23.42 19.82 9.19
N ILE A 249 -24.66 19.45 8.86
CA ILE A 249 -25.84 20.30 9.01
C ILE A 249 -26.86 19.51 9.84
N PRO A 250 -27.04 19.85 11.13
CA PRO A 250 -28.15 19.35 11.93
C PRO A 250 -29.48 19.75 11.29
N ALA A 251 -30.43 18.83 11.16
CA ALA A 251 -31.66 19.05 10.43
C ALA A 251 -32.89 18.43 11.11
N ARG A 252 -34.06 18.96 10.76
CA ARG A 252 -35.36 18.39 11.12
C ARG A 252 -36.22 18.20 9.90
N PHE A 253 -37.11 17.22 9.96
CA PHE A 253 -38.14 17.07 8.95
C PHE A 253 -39.23 18.13 9.12
N LEU A 254 -39.69 18.69 8.01
CA LEU A 254 -40.76 19.70 8.03
C LEU A 254 -42.11 19.11 8.42
N VAL A 255 -42.33 17.82 8.12
CA VAL A 255 -43.59 17.13 8.39
C VAL A 255 -43.44 16.23 9.62
N ARG A 256 -44.47 16.20 10.46
CA ARG A 256 -44.53 15.35 11.66
C ARG A 256 -44.96 13.92 11.34
N VAL A 257 -44.12 13.21 10.60
CA VAL A 257 -44.22 11.76 10.31
C VAL A 257 -43.08 11.04 11.04
N PRO A 258 -43.21 9.75 11.41
CA PRO A 258 -42.09 9.01 12.00
C PRO A 258 -40.80 9.14 11.18
N VAL A 259 -39.70 9.50 11.85
CA VAL A 259 -38.39 9.76 11.23
C VAL A 259 -37.92 8.61 10.34
N ALA A 260 -38.13 7.36 10.75
CA ALA A 260 -37.74 6.18 9.98
C ALA A 260 -38.40 6.10 8.59
N LEU A 261 -39.67 6.52 8.45
CA LEU A 261 -40.36 6.53 7.15
C LEU A 261 -39.81 7.63 6.25
N GLN A 262 -39.59 8.82 6.83
CA GLN A 262 -39.06 9.97 6.10
C GLN A 262 -37.60 9.77 5.68
N MET A 263 -36.81 9.01 6.45
CA MET A 263 -35.45 8.63 6.09
C MET A 263 -35.40 7.79 4.80
N ARG A 264 -36.31 6.82 4.64
CA ARG A 264 -36.35 6.01 3.41
C ARG A 264 -36.61 6.89 2.19
N GLU A 265 -37.63 7.75 2.27
CA GLU A 265 -37.94 8.70 1.21
C GLU A 265 -36.76 9.64 0.90
N LEU A 266 -36.07 10.14 1.94
CA LEU A 266 -34.90 11.00 1.78
C LEU A 266 -33.76 10.31 1.00
N LEU A 267 -33.51 9.03 1.26
CA LEU A 267 -32.49 8.25 0.56
C LEU A 267 -32.91 7.93 -0.88
N ASP A 268 -34.19 7.59 -1.09
CA ASP A 268 -34.74 7.21 -2.40
C ASP A 268 -34.77 8.38 -3.41
N ARG A 269 -34.89 9.63 -2.93
CA ARG A 269 -34.86 10.83 -3.80
C ARG A 269 -33.52 11.04 -4.52
N ALA A 270 -32.42 10.51 -4.00
CA ALA A 270 -31.10 10.64 -4.60
C ALA A 270 -30.30 9.33 -4.46
N PRO A 271 -30.68 8.29 -5.23
CA PRO A 271 -30.12 6.95 -5.07
C PRO A 271 -28.61 6.95 -5.37
N GLY A 272 -27.81 6.36 -4.47
CA GLY A 272 -26.35 6.28 -4.60
C GLY A 272 -25.59 7.57 -4.22
N GLU A 273 -26.31 8.66 -3.95
CA GLU A 273 -25.73 9.95 -3.51
C GLU A 273 -25.85 10.17 -2.01
N ARG A 274 -26.64 9.31 -1.33
CA ARG A 274 -26.95 9.38 0.10
C ARG A 274 -26.95 7.99 0.71
N CYS A 275 -26.37 7.85 1.90
CA CYS A 275 -26.46 6.61 2.67
C CYS A 275 -26.46 6.88 4.18
N LEU A 276 -26.94 5.92 4.96
CA LEU A 276 -26.81 5.96 6.42
C LEU A 276 -25.35 5.80 6.82
N GLY A 277 -24.94 6.53 7.85
CA GLY A 277 -23.62 6.45 8.46
C GLY A 277 -23.68 6.25 9.97
N LEU A 278 -22.52 6.02 10.58
CA LEU A 278 -22.35 5.91 12.04
C LEU A 278 -23.36 4.91 12.67
N PHE A 279 -23.97 5.27 13.79
CA PHE A 279 -24.87 4.39 14.56
C PHE A 279 -26.12 3.98 13.78
N ALA A 280 -26.69 4.88 12.96
CA ALA A 280 -27.85 4.54 12.14
C ALA A 280 -27.51 3.46 11.08
N ALA A 281 -26.27 3.49 10.58
CA ALA A 281 -25.78 2.42 9.72
C ALA A 281 -25.56 1.11 10.49
N ALA A 282 -24.97 1.16 11.69
CA ALA A 282 -24.85 -0.02 12.55
C ALA A 282 -26.22 -0.69 12.82
N ASP A 283 -27.24 0.10 13.15
CA ASP A 283 -28.60 -0.39 13.36
C ASP A 283 -29.17 -1.07 12.11
N ALA A 284 -29.04 -0.43 10.94
CA ALA A 284 -29.51 -0.98 9.66
C ALA A 284 -28.76 -2.27 9.25
N LEU A 285 -27.48 -2.38 9.60
CA LEU A 285 -26.68 -3.61 9.43
C LEU A 285 -26.99 -4.71 10.45
N LYS A 286 -27.90 -4.45 11.42
CA LYS A 286 -28.19 -5.32 12.57
C LYS A 286 -26.99 -5.54 13.50
N LEU A 287 -26.07 -4.58 13.52
CA LEU A 287 -24.89 -4.53 14.38
C LEU A 287 -25.02 -3.44 15.46
N GLY A 288 -26.20 -2.84 15.62
CA GLY A 288 -26.44 -1.71 16.50
C GLY A 288 -26.55 -2.07 17.98
N HIS A 289 -25.87 -1.32 18.84
CA HIS A 289 -25.93 -1.45 20.30
C HIS A 289 -26.22 -0.11 21.00
N VAL A 290 -25.80 1.00 20.40
CA VAL A 290 -25.93 2.34 21.00
C VAL A 290 -27.14 3.07 20.43
N SER A 291 -28.10 3.40 21.30
CA SER A 291 -29.30 4.16 20.96
C SER A 291 -29.22 5.62 21.41
N GLY A 292 -30.05 6.49 20.82
CA GLY A 292 -30.26 7.87 21.28
C GLY A 292 -29.33 8.92 20.67
N VAL A 293 -28.46 8.52 19.74
CA VAL A 293 -27.70 9.45 18.89
C VAL A 293 -28.55 9.76 17.65
N PRO A 294 -28.68 11.04 17.23
CA PRO A 294 -29.36 11.37 15.99
C PRO A 294 -28.77 10.60 14.80
N PRO A 295 -29.61 10.05 13.90
CA PRO A 295 -29.14 9.32 12.74
C PRO A 295 -28.33 10.22 11.81
N HIS A 296 -27.23 9.68 11.29
CA HIS A 296 -26.36 10.38 10.35
C HIS A 296 -26.63 9.92 8.93
N VAL A 297 -26.76 10.88 8.01
CA VAL A 297 -26.87 10.63 6.57
C VAL A 297 -25.63 11.22 5.90
N PHE A 298 -24.81 10.36 5.30
CA PHE A 298 -23.70 10.79 4.47
C PHE A 298 -24.17 11.23 3.09
N VAL A 299 -23.60 12.33 2.61
CA VAL A 299 -23.75 12.82 1.24
C VAL A 299 -22.41 13.13 0.60
N ARG A 300 -22.31 13.00 -0.73
CA ARG A 300 -21.09 13.39 -1.46
C ARG A 300 -20.75 14.87 -1.28
N LYS A 301 -21.76 15.72 -1.25
CA LYS A 301 -21.62 17.17 -1.13
C LYS A 301 -22.80 17.76 -0.39
N LEU A 302 -22.54 18.63 0.57
CA LEU A 302 -23.60 19.36 1.24
C LEU A 302 -24.29 20.38 0.30
N PRO A 303 -25.58 20.64 0.50
CA PRO A 303 -26.29 21.68 -0.23
C PRO A 303 -25.70 23.05 0.12
N ARG A 304 -25.23 23.79 -0.88
CA ARG A 304 -24.54 25.09 -0.70
C ARG A 304 -25.46 26.20 -0.21
N SER A 305 -26.73 26.16 -0.60
CA SER A 305 -27.75 27.18 -0.34
C SER A 305 -28.72 26.76 0.78
N GLY A 306 -28.34 25.76 1.58
CA GLY A 306 -29.24 25.13 2.54
C GLY A 306 -30.29 24.23 1.87
N PHE A 307 -31.13 23.58 2.68
CA PHE A 307 -32.08 22.58 2.19
C PHE A 307 -33.21 23.16 1.35
N ALA A 308 -33.68 24.38 1.65
CA ALA A 308 -34.86 24.99 1.03
C ALA A 308 -34.72 25.31 -0.47
N ALA A 309 -33.51 25.26 -1.03
CA ALA A 309 -33.22 25.68 -2.39
C ALA A 309 -33.17 24.51 -3.41
N SER A 310 -33.49 23.29 -2.98
CA SER A 310 -33.40 22.08 -3.82
C SER A 310 -34.55 21.13 -3.53
N GLU A 311 -35.22 20.66 -4.58
CA GLU A 311 -36.33 19.68 -4.50
C GLU A 311 -35.89 18.39 -3.80
N ASP A 312 -34.62 18.00 -3.92
CA ASP A 312 -34.11 16.80 -3.27
C ASP A 312 -34.00 16.93 -1.73
N TRP A 313 -34.18 18.14 -1.19
CA TRP A 313 -33.97 18.50 0.20
C TRP A 313 -35.17 19.21 0.84
N ASP A 314 -36.26 19.43 0.08
CA ASP A 314 -37.41 20.25 0.51
C ASP A 314 -38.14 19.72 1.75
N MET A 315 -37.93 18.45 2.11
CA MET A 315 -38.50 17.83 3.31
C MET A 315 -37.74 18.19 4.60
N LEU A 316 -36.60 18.87 4.48
CA LEU A 316 -35.69 19.19 5.59
C LEU A 316 -35.55 20.71 5.81
N ALA A 317 -35.40 21.08 7.08
CA ALA A 317 -34.93 22.40 7.49
C ALA A 317 -33.69 22.29 8.37
N ALA A 318 -32.76 23.22 8.22
CA ALA A 318 -31.59 23.31 9.08
C ALA A 318 -32.06 23.64 10.51
N PHE A 319 -31.50 22.93 11.49
CA PHE A 319 -31.92 23.00 12.87
C PHE A 319 -30.71 22.95 13.82
N PRO A 320 -29.93 24.04 13.90
CA PRO A 320 -28.65 24.06 14.60
C PRO A 320 -28.77 24.03 16.14
N GLU A 321 -29.94 24.37 16.69
CA GLU A 321 -30.16 24.49 18.14
C GLU A 321 -31.13 23.42 18.64
N GLY A 322 -30.78 22.66 19.69
CA GLY A 322 -31.61 21.62 20.28
C GLY A 322 -31.32 20.22 19.72
N THR A 323 -32.27 19.29 19.85
CA THR A 323 -32.13 17.92 19.35
C THR A 323 -32.61 17.83 17.90
N PRO A 324 -31.73 17.60 16.91
CA PRO A 324 -32.14 17.43 15.52
C PRO A 324 -32.77 16.05 15.30
N ASP A 325 -33.56 15.92 14.24
CA ASP A 325 -34.10 14.61 13.83
C ASP A 325 -33.03 13.78 13.12
N ILE A 326 -32.15 14.45 12.36
CA ILE A 326 -31.04 13.84 11.61
C ILE A 326 -29.83 14.78 11.57
N ILE A 327 -28.66 14.24 11.27
CA ILE A 327 -27.46 15.00 10.94
C ILE A 327 -27.06 14.66 9.50
N VAL A 328 -27.07 15.66 8.62
CA VAL A 328 -26.58 15.50 7.24
C VAL A 328 -25.09 15.83 7.22
N ARG A 329 -24.26 14.86 6.86
CA ARG A 329 -22.80 14.97 6.90
C ARG A 329 -22.18 14.81 5.52
N GLN A 330 -21.25 15.69 5.16
CA GLN A 330 -20.44 15.43 3.98
C GLN A 330 -19.49 14.25 4.22
N ALA A 331 -19.56 13.25 3.36
CA ALA A 331 -18.69 12.09 3.40
C ALA A 331 -17.21 12.53 3.29
N PRO A 332 -16.34 12.18 4.26
CA PRO A 332 -14.92 12.51 4.19
C PRO A 332 -14.18 11.72 3.11
N TRP A 333 -14.71 10.54 2.77
CA TRP A 333 -14.15 9.57 1.83
C TRP A 333 -15.25 9.04 0.89
N PRO A 334 -15.80 9.89 0.01
CA PRO A 334 -16.98 9.55 -0.78
C PRO A 334 -16.77 8.31 -1.66
N GLU A 335 -15.61 8.13 -2.28
CA GLU A 335 -15.38 6.94 -3.11
C GLU A 335 -15.35 5.66 -2.28
N SER A 336 -14.73 5.68 -1.10
CA SER A 336 -14.71 4.51 -0.21
C SER A 336 -16.07 4.21 0.41
N ILE A 337 -16.83 5.24 0.79
CA ILE A 337 -18.14 5.11 1.45
C ILE A 337 -19.19 4.64 0.45
N PHE A 338 -19.39 5.37 -0.66
CA PHE A 338 -20.52 5.12 -1.55
C PHE A 338 -20.32 3.90 -2.45
N ARG A 339 -19.08 3.57 -2.84
CA ARG A 339 -18.84 2.34 -3.61
C ARG A 339 -19.04 1.09 -2.74
N GLY A 340 -18.67 1.16 -1.47
CA GLY A 340 -18.83 0.06 -0.51
C GLY A 340 -20.23 -0.10 0.07
N ALA A 341 -21.07 0.92 -0.04
CA ALA A 341 -22.39 0.97 0.59
C ALA A 341 -23.29 -0.21 0.16
N THR A 342 -24.02 -0.75 1.13
CA THR A 342 -24.89 -1.91 0.99
C THR A 342 -26.34 -1.52 1.22
N ASN A 343 -27.28 -2.23 0.59
CA ASN A 343 -28.71 -1.98 0.77
C ASN A 343 -29.29 -2.99 1.77
N HIS A 344 -29.90 -2.48 2.84
CA HIS A 344 -30.58 -3.27 3.85
C HIS A 344 -32.00 -2.75 4.03
N ASP A 345 -33.00 -3.59 3.71
CA ASP A 345 -34.42 -3.26 3.83
C ASP A 345 -34.82 -1.93 3.13
N GLY A 346 -34.20 -1.68 1.97
CA GLY A 346 -34.40 -0.48 1.16
C GLY A 346 -33.59 0.74 1.61
N LEU A 347 -32.73 0.61 2.63
CA LEU A 347 -31.88 1.69 3.12
C LEU A 347 -30.45 1.48 2.65
N LEU A 348 -29.96 2.38 1.81
CA LEU A 348 -28.54 2.40 1.47
C LEU A 348 -27.72 2.82 2.69
N THR A 349 -26.75 2.00 3.05
CA THR A 349 -26.04 2.05 4.32
C THR A 349 -24.54 1.91 4.10
N ALA A 350 -23.71 2.66 4.83
CA ALA A 350 -22.27 2.47 4.80
C ALA A 350 -21.88 1.03 5.20
N ASP A 351 -20.83 0.48 4.59
CA ASP A 351 -20.38 -0.90 4.86
C ASP A 351 -19.84 -1.09 6.28
N ALA A 352 -19.78 -2.34 6.74
CA ALA A 352 -19.38 -2.67 8.11
C ALA A 352 -17.97 -2.16 8.48
N ILE A 353 -17.01 -2.14 7.54
CA ILE A 353 -15.68 -1.57 7.79
C ILE A 353 -15.82 -0.06 8.01
N GLN A 354 -16.56 0.63 7.15
CA GLN A 354 -16.78 2.07 7.30
C GLN A 354 -17.46 2.41 8.63
N VAL A 355 -18.51 1.68 9.00
CA VAL A 355 -19.24 1.91 10.25
C VAL A 355 -18.31 1.73 11.44
N TRP A 356 -17.49 0.67 11.45
CA TRP A 356 -16.47 0.47 12.47
C TRP A 356 -15.48 1.65 12.56
N LEU A 357 -14.97 2.13 11.42
CA LEU A 357 -14.07 3.29 11.38
C LEU A 357 -14.72 4.55 11.95
N ASP A 358 -15.97 4.81 11.59
CA ASP A 358 -16.69 6.02 11.98
C ASP A 358 -17.02 6.05 13.47
N VAL A 359 -17.39 4.90 14.06
CA VAL A 359 -17.76 4.81 15.48
C VAL A 359 -16.54 4.65 16.41
N SER A 360 -15.41 4.14 15.90
CA SER A 360 -14.19 3.85 16.71
C SER A 360 -13.71 5.00 17.58
N SER A 361 -13.83 6.24 17.09
CA SER A 361 -13.42 7.45 17.81
C SER A 361 -14.60 8.34 18.23
N HIS A 362 -15.84 7.88 18.08
CA HIS A 362 -17.01 8.71 18.35
C HIS A 362 -17.24 8.87 19.87
N PRO A 363 -17.50 10.11 20.37
CA PRO A 363 -17.60 10.37 21.81
C PRO A 363 -18.79 9.65 22.49
N SER A 364 -19.90 9.46 21.77
CA SER A 364 -21.11 8.81 22.30
C SER A 364 -20.99 7.29 22.38
N ARG A 365 -20.20 6.76 23.33
CA ARG A 365 -19.96 5.31 23.51
C ARG A 365 -19.53 4.59 22.22
N GLY A 366 -18.87 5.31 21.31
CA GLY A 366 -18.47 4.78 20.00
C GLY A 366 -17.53 3.59 20.09
N LYS A 367 -16.67 3.55 21.12
CA LYS A 367 -15.79 2.42 21.42
C LYS A 367 -16.56 1.12 21.66
N GLU A 368 -17.69 1.18 22.36
CA GLU A 368 -18.50 -0.01 22.64
C GLU A 368 -19.17 -0.53 21.38
N GLN A 369 -19.69 0.39 20.54
CA GLN A 369 -20.25 0.06 19.25
C GLN A 369 -19.19 -0.54 18.29
N ALA A 370 -17.97 0.00 18.29
CA ALA A 370 -16.88 -0.48 17.47
C ALA A 370 -16.37 -1.84 17.93
N GLU A 371 -16.34 -2.09 19.24
CA GLU A 371 -15.97 -3.39 19.81
C GLU A 371 -16.96 -4.49 19.41
N LEU A 372 -18.27 -4.20 19.43
CA LEU A 372 -19.27 -5.16 18.97
C LEU A 372 -19.06 -5.53 17.49
N ILE A 373 -18.91 -4.53 16.61
CA ILE A 373 -18.65 -4.78 15.18
C ILE A 373 -17.34 -5.54 14.98
N TYR A 374 -16.32 -5.24 15.80
CA TYR A 374 -15.07 -5.98 15.77
C TYR A 374 -15.30 -7.45 16.09
N GLN A 375 -15.93 -7.77 17.23
CA GLN A 375 -16.17 -9.15 17.65
C GLN A 375 -17.04 -9.95 16.68
N GLU A 376 -18.11 -9.35 16.16
CA GLU A 376 -19.08 -10.07 15.32
C GLU A 376 -18.64 -10.19 13.85
N VAL A 377 -17.86 -9.23 13.34
CA VAL A 377 -17.57 -9.13 11.89
C VAL A 377 -16.09 -9.10 11.58
N LEU A 378 -15.32 -8.22 12.24
CA LEU A 378 -13.94 -7.93 11.81
C LEU A 378 -12.89 -8.83 12.47
N GLN A 379 -13.19 -9.49 13.58
CA GLN A 379 -12.24 -10.32 14.31
C GLN A 379 -11.69 -11.44 13.42
N PRO A 380 -12.52 -12.25 12.72
CA PRO A 380 -12.00 -13.28 11.82
C PRO A 380 -11.13 -12.72 10.70
N LEU A 381 -11.47 -11.52 10.21
CA LEU A 381 -10.76 -10.82 9.14
C LEU A 381 -9.40 -10.26 9.61
N ILE A 382 -9.32 -9.76 10.83
CA ILE A 382 -8.15 -9.07 11.38
C ILE A 382 -7.17 -10.05 12.03
N GLU A 383 -7.68 -11.11 12.65
CA GLU A 383 -6.91 -12.05 13.46
C GLU A 383 -6.48 -13.32 12.73
N GLU A 384 -6.66 -13.40 11.40
CA GLU A 384 -6.25 -14.55 10.58
C GLU A 384 -4.87 -15.13 11.01
N GLY A 385 -4.91 -16.36 11.57
CA GLY A 385 -3.73 -17.22 11.79
C GLY A 385 -2.93 -16.98 13.08
N LEU A 386 -3.57 -16.98 14.26
CA LEU A 386 -2.92 -17.47 15.49
C LEU A 386 -2.87 -19.00 15.50
#